data_AF-A0A9X2I6T0-F1
#
_entry.id   AF-A0A9X2I6T0-F1
#
_cell.length_a   1.000
_cell.length_b   1.000
_cell.length_c   1.000
_cell.angle_alpha   90.00
_cell.angle_beta   90.00
_cell.angle_gamma   90.00
#
_symmetry.space_group_name_H-M   'P 1'
#
loop_
_entity.id
_entity.type
_entity.pdbx_description
1 polymer ?
#
loop_
_entity_poly.entity_id
_entity_poly.type
_entity_poly.pdbx_seq_one_letter_code
_entity_poly.pdbx_strand_id
1 'polypeptide(L)' 'MMYVFLVILLLSIIFTFRLKKPLLLSVPFISIFIYMIVQIAMVPLGFFETVRFIMGLR' A
#
# COMPACT_ATOMS: atom_id res chain seq x y z
N MET A 1 1.51 -2.34 12.75
CA MET A 1 1.12 -1.84 11.41
C MET A 1 0.60 -0.42 11.44
N MET A 2 -0.45 -0.10 12.21
CA MET A 2 -1.05 1.25 12.22
C MET A 2 -0.05 2.37 12.56
N TYR A 3 0.79 2.17 13.58
CA TYR A 3 1.80 3.15 13.98
C TYR A 3 2.90 3.38 12.93
N VAL A 4 3.24 2.36 12.13
CA VAL A 4 4.25 2.48 11.06
C VAL A 4 3.74 3.38 9.94
N PHE A 5 2.48 3.19 9.52
CA PHE A 5 1.84 4.05 8.53
C PHE A 5 1.70 5.49 9.01
N LEU A 6 1.38 5.70 10.29
CA LEU A 6 1.33 7.02 10.90
C LEU A 6 2.69 7.75 10.84
N VAL A 7 3.77 7.05 11.15
CA VAL A 7 5.13 7.61 11.07
C VAL A 7 5.50 7.95 9.63
N ILE A 8 5.22 7.06 8.67
CA ILE A 8 5.45 7.31 7.24
C ILE A 8 4.68 8.55 6.76
N LEU A 9 3.43 8.69 7.20
CA LEU A 9 2.57 9.81 6.84
C LEU A 9 3.09 11.13 7.43
N LEU A 10 3.45 11.14 8.72
CA LEU A 10 4.06 12.31 9.37
C LEU A 10 5.35 12.73 8.68
N LEU A 11 6.24 11.77 8.39
CA LEU A 11 7.48 12.05 7.67
C LEU A 11 7.21 12.59 6.27
N SER A 12 6.30 11.96 5.52
CA SER A 12 5.90 12.42 4.18
C SER A 12 5.41 13.87 4.19
N ILE A 13 4.58 14.25 5.17
CA ILE A 13 4.10 15.63 5.33
C ILE A 13 5.26 16.58 5.64
N ILE A 14 6.08 16.26 6.64
CA ILE A 14 7.21 17.11 7.06
C ILE A 14 8.18 17.33 5.89
N PHE A 15 8.54 16.27 5.18
CA PHE A 15 9.44 16.34 4.04
C PHE A 15 8.81 17.05 2.83
N THR A 16 7.49 16.93 2.62
CA THR A 16 6.78 17.69 1.58
C THR A 16 6.95 19.20 1.78
N PHE A 17 6.75 19.68 3.00
CA PHE A 17 6.90 21.10 3.33
C PHE A 17 8.37 21.55 3.32
N ARG A 18 9.30 20.72 3.83
CA ARG A 18 10.74 21.02 3.87
C ARG A 18 11.37 21.08 2.48
N LEU A 19 11.01 20.15 1.59
CA LEU A 19 11.61 20.01 0.25
C LEU A 19 10.78 20.71 -0.84
N LYS A 20 9.60 21.25 -0.52
CA LYS A 20 8.62 21.83 -1.46
C LYS A 20 8.29 20.92 -2.64
N LYS A 21 8.40 19.60 -2.45
CA LYS A 21 8.09 18.59 -3.47
C LYS A 21 6.75 17.93 -3.13
N PRO A 22 5.63 18.37 -3.75
CA PRO A 22 4.31 17.80 -3.46
C PRO A 22 4.21 16.31 -3.79
N LEU A 23 5.09 15.81 -4.67
CA LEU A 23 5.21 14.39 -4.98
C LEU A 23 5.51 13.52 -3.75
N LEU A 24 6.09 14.07 -2.68
CA LEU A 24 6.36 13.31 -1.45
C LEU A 24 5.07 12.88 -0.73
N LEU A 25 3.93 13.54 -0.99
CA LEU A 25 2.62 13.09 -0.49
C LEU A 25 2.13 11.79 -1.14
N SER A 26 2.73 11.36 -2.26
CA SER A 26 2.42 10.06 -2.86
C SER A 26 3.04 8.88 -2.11
N VAL A 27 4.07 9.12 -1.29
CA VAL A 27 4.78 8.10 -0.50
C VAL A 27 3.85 7.26 0.39
N PRO A 28 2.91 7.83 1.17
CA PRO A 28 1.96 7.04 1.95
C PRO A 28 1.04 6.19 1.06
N PHE A 29 0.60 6.69 -0.09
CA PHE A 29 -0.21 5.92 -1.04
C PHE A 29 0.56 4.75 -1.64
N ILE A 30 1.81 4.99 -2.06
CA ILE A 30 2.71 3.95 -2.58
C ILE A 30 2.98 2.90 -1.51
N SER A 31 3.16 3.30 -0.25
CA SER A 31 3.38 2.37 0.86
C SER A 31 2.19 1.43 1.08
N ILE A 32 0.95 1.94 1.01
CA ILE A 32 -0.26 1.12 1.09
C ILE A 32 -0.35 0.18 -0.11
N PHE A 33 -0.04 0.68 -1.31
CA PHE A 33 -0.10 -0.11 -2.55
C PHE A 33 0.90 -1.28 -2.55
N ILE A 34 2.14 -1.04 -2.11
CA ILE A 34 3.16 -2.09 -1.94
C ILE A 34 2.70 -3.10 -0.88
N TYR A 35 2.19 -2.63 0.25
CA TYR A 35 1.66 -3.51 1.29
C TYR A 35 0.55 -4.42 0.77
N MET A 36 -0.36 -3.88 -0.05
CA MET A 36 -1.41 -4.65 -0.71
C MET A 36 -0.84 -5.71 -1.67
N ILE A 37 0.15 -5.36 -2.50
CA ILE A 37 0.80 -6.34 -3.41
C ILE A 37 1.44 -7.47 -2.61
N VAL A 38 2.16 -7.15 -1.54
CA VAL A 38 2.80 -8.16 -0.68
C VAL A 38 1.75 -9.09 -0.05
N GLN A 39 0.64 -8.52 0.45
CA GLN A 39 -0.48 -9.29 0.97
C GLN A 39 -1.05 -10.25 -0.08
N ILE A 40 -1.28 -9.77 -1.31
CA ILE A 40 -1.78 -10.59 -2.42
C ILE A 40 -0.78 -11.71 -2.75
N ALA A 41 0.51 -11.42 -2.78
CA ALA A 41 1.56 -12.40 -3.07
C ALA A 41 1.74 -13.44 -1.96
N MET A 42 1.38 -13.10 -0.72
CA MET A 42 1.41 -14.00 0.43
C MET A 42 0.20 -14.94 0.51
N VAL A 43 -0.83 -14.73 -0.31
CA VAL A 43 -1.95 -15.67 -0.38
C VAL A 43 -1.45 -16.97 -1.04
N PRO A 44 -1.61 -18.13 -0.37
CA PRO A 44 -1.10 -19.42 -0.88
C PRO A 44 -1.86 -19.94 -2.11
N LEU A 45 -3.05 -19.39 -2.39
CA LEU A 45 -3.81 -19.63 -3.61
C LEU A 45 -3.27 -18.74 -4.74
N GLY A 46 -3.18 -19.27 -5.97
CA GLY A 46 -2.84 -18.44 -7.12
C GLY A 46 -3.78 -17.24 -7.25
N PHE A 47 -3.28 -16.07 -7.67
CA PHE A 47 -4.07 -14.84 -7.79
C PHE A 47 -5.39 -15.08 -8.56
N PHE A 48 -5.33 -15.84 -9.65
CA PHE A 48 -6.50 -16.21 -10.46
C PHE A 48 -7.47 -17.14 -9.73
N GLU A 49 -7.00 -18.05 -8.88
CA GLU A 49 -7.85 -18.92 -8.07
C GLU A 49 -8.58 -18.11 -6.99
N THR A 50 -7.89 -17.14 -6.39
CA THR A 50 -8.48 -16.22 -5.41
C THR A 50 -9.53 -15.32 -6.05
N VAL A 51 -9.26 -14.78 -7.23
CA VAL A 51 -10.24 -13.97 -7.99
C VAL A 51 -11.44 -14.81 -8.42
N ARG A 52 -11.23 -16.05 -8.91
CA ARG A 52 -12.33 -16.97 -9.25
C ARG A 52 -13.20 -17.30 -8.05
N PHE A 53 -12.57 -17.55 -6.89
CA PHE A 53 -13.25 -17.80 -5.63
C PHE A 53 -14.10 -16.61 -5.18
N ILE A 54 -13.53 -15.40 -5.16
CA ILE A 54 -14.24 -14.16 -4.77
C ILE A 54 -15.38 -13.84 -5.74
N MET A 55 -15.14 -14.02 -7.04
CA MET A 55 -16.12 -13.70 -8.09
C MET A 55 -17.16 -14.81 -8.30
N GLY A 56 -17.08 -15.93 -7.57
CA GLY A 56 -17.98 -17.07 -7.73
C GLY A 56 -17.95 -17.71 -9.13
N LEU A 57 -16.86 -17.48 -9.89
CA LEU A 57 -16.66 -18.04 -11.22
C LEU A 57 -16.19 -19.49 -11.04
N ARG A 58 -17.14 -20.43 -11.04
CA ARG A 58 -16.85 -21.87 -11.03
C ARG A 58 -16.29 -22.33 -12.38
#